data_AF-A0A6J2XGM2-F1
#
_entry.id   AF-A0A6J2XGM2-F1
#
_cell.length_a   1.000
_cell.length_b   1.000
_cell.length_c   1.000
_cell.angle_alpha   90.00
_cell.angle_beta   90.00
_cell.angle_gamma   90.00
#
_symmetry.space_group_name_H-M   'P 1'
#
loop_
_entity.id
_entity.type
_entity.pdbx_description
1 polymer ?
#
loop_
_entity_poly.entity_id
_entity_poly.type
_entity_poly.pdbx_seq_one_letter_code
_entity_poly.pdbx_strand_id
1 'polypeptide(L)'
;MKKTSKRRVLASVVHCQTLYAAPAWHTAITSQNRLAKLRRIQRALCIRVCSAYRTISGEGAGVIAGIPPIVLLMQKRYEVYNGSTKNETRAQLMEILQEKWTGGRHGRWTFTLIPKLLKWITRSYDEVDYYITQILSGHVAGESFFSW
;
A
#
# COMPACT_ATOMS: atom_id res chain seq x y z
N MET A 1 -7.36 22.04 -5.15
CA MET A 1 -6.90 20.65 -4.89
C MET A 1 -7.52 19.71 -5.91
N LYS A 2 -6.70 18.93 -6.61
CA LYS A 2 -7.14 17.88 -7.54
C LYS A 2 -7.85 16.75 -6.76
N LYS A 3 -8.67 15.94 -7.45
CA LYS A 3 -9.50 14.89 -6.82
C LYS A 3 -8.64 13.87 -6.04
N THR A 4 -7.45 13.55 -6.55
CA THR A 4 -6.52 12.58 -5.96
C THR A 4 -5.92 13.06 -4.63
N SER A 5 -5.46 14.30 -4.54
CA SER A 5 -4.91 14.84 -3.28
C SER A 5 -5.95 14.89 -2.16
N LYS A 6 -7.23 15.22 -2.44
CA LYS A 6 -8.30 15.14 -1.43
C LYS A 6 -8.47 13.72 -0.87
N ARG A 7 -8.46 12.71 -1.74
CA ARG A 7 -8.59 11.30 -1.33
C ARG A 7 -7.38 10.82 -0.54
N ARG A 8 -6.18 11.30 -0.88
CA ARG A 8 -4.96 11.00 -0.12
C ARG A 8 -5.04 11.56 1.29
N VAL A 9 -5.48 12.81 1.46
CA VAL A 9 -5.67 13.40 2.79
C VAL A 9 -6.65 12.57 3.62
N LEU A 10 -7.80 12.18 3.06
CA LEU A 10 -8.75 11.31 3.75
C LEU A 10 -8.15 9.94 4.12
N ALA A 11 -7.37 9.33 3.22
CA ALA A 11 -6.69 8.07 3.52
C ALA A 11 -5.66 8.22 4.66
N SER A 12 -4.93 9.33 4.70
CA SER A 12 -4.02 9.66 5.80
C SER A 12 -4.75 9.79 7.13
N VAL A 13 -5.91 10.48 7.15
CA VAL A 13 -6.75 10.60 8.36
C VAL A 13 -7.21 9.22 8.84
N VAL A 14 -7.70 8.37 7.94
CA VAL A 14 -8.13 7.01 8.30
C VAL A 14 -6.96 6.17 8.82
N HIS A 15 -5.78 6.27 8.22
CA HIS A 15 -4.60 5.59 8.76
C HIS A 15 -4.20 6.13 10.13
N CYS A 16 -4.21 7.45 10.35
CA CYS A 16 -3.94 8.04 11.66
C CYS A 16 -4.91 7.53 12.71
N GLN A 17 -6.22 7.52 12.42
CA GLN A 17 -7.24 7.02 13.34
C GLN A 17 -7.07 5.53 13.64
N THR A 18 -6.83 4.73 12.59
CA THR A 18 -6.66 3.28 12.74
C THR A 18 -5.39 2.95 13.51
N LEU A 19 -4.29 3.68 13.27
CA LEU A 19 -2.98 3.42 13.86
C LEU A 19 -2.74 4.15 15.18
N TYR A 20 -3.66 5.01 15.62
CA TYR A 20 -3.50 5.81 16.84
C TYR A 20 -3.17 4.95 18.05
N ALA A 21 -3.96 3.89 18.28
CA ALA A 21 -3.74 2.94 19.35
C ALA A 21 -2.91 1.71 18.94
N ALA A 22 -2.30 1.69 17.74
CA ALA A 22 -1.62 0.51 17.21
C ALA A 22 -0.65 -0.16 18.20
N PRO A 23 0.20 0.57 18.94
CA PRO A 23 1.10 -0.07 19.91
C PRO A 23 0.38 -0.89 20.99
N ALA A 24 -0.81 -0.46 21.42
CA ALA A 24 -1.59 -1.12 22.47
C ALA A 24 -2.23 -2.44 22.00
N TRP A 25 -2.66 -2.53 20.74
CA TRP A 25 -3.34 -3.73 20.21
C TRP A 25 -2.50 -4.54 19.21
N HIS A 26 -1.31 -4.08 18.82
CA HIS A 26 -0.40 -4.82 17.94
C HIS A 26 -0.03 -6.18 18.52
N THR A 27 0.22 -6.25 19.84
CA THR A 27 0.51 -7.49 20.55
C THR A 27 -0.72 -8.40 20.70
N ALA A 28 -1.92 -7.82 20.73
CA ALA A 28 -3.18 -8.55 20.87
C ALA A 28 -3.75 -9.09 19.54
N ILE A 29 -3.20 -8.68 18.38
CA ILE A 29 -3.73 -9.04 17.07
C ILE A 29 -3.09 -10.32 16.49
N THR A 30 -3.22 -11.43 17.20
CA THR A 30 -2.73 -12.73 16.71
C THR A 30 -3.64 -13.34 15.62
N SER A 31 -4.92 -12.94 15.58
CA SER A 31 -5.90 -13.54 14.67
C SER A 31 -5.78 -13.01 13.23
N GLN A 32 -5.55 -13.94 12.29
CA GLN A 32 -5.52 -13.67 10.85
C GLN A 32 -6.82 -13.03 10.34
N ASN A 33 -7.98 -13.35 10.95
CA ASN A 33 -9.28 -12.80 10.56
C ASN A 33 -9.36 -11.28 10.82
N ARG A 34 -8.81 -10.80 11.93
CA ARG A 34 -8.76 -9.36 12.25
C ARG A 34 -7.84 -8.62 11.29
N LEU A 35 -6.68 -9.21 10.99
CA LEU A 35 -5.74 -8.69 10.00
C LEU A 35 -6.35 -8.65 8.58
N ALA A 36 -7.12 -9.65 8.20
CA ALA A 36 -7.82 -9.68 6.91
C ALA A 36 -8.83 -8.54 6.77
N LYS A 37 -9.58 -8.22 7.85
CA LYS A 37 -10.49 -7.06 7.87
C LYS A 37 -9.73 -5.75 7.66
N LEU A 38 -8.61 -5.55 8.36
CA LEU A 38 -7.75 -4.36 8.20
C LEU A 38 -7.18 -4.24 6.79
N ARG A 39 -6.69 -5.35 6.20
CA ARG A 39 -6.22 -5.38 4.81
C ARG A 39 -7.32 -5.02 3.82
N ARG A 40 -8.56 -5.45 4.06
CA ARG A 40 -9.72 -5.11 3.21
C ARG A 40 -10.04 -3.61 3.26
N ILE A 41 -10.01 -3.00 4.45
CA ILE A 41 -10.19 -1.55 4.63
C ILE A 41 -9.08 -0.81 3.88
N GLN A 42 -7.83 -1.20 4.11
CA GLN A 42 -6.68 -0.57 3.46
C GLN A 42 -6.75 -0.68 1.94
N ARG A 43 -7.10 -1.87 1.41
CA ARG A 43 -7.29 -2.06 -0.03
C ARG A 43 -8.34 -1.09 -0.59
N ALA A 44 -9.46 -0.92 0.09
CA ALA A 44 -10.50 0.03 -0.33
C ALA A 44 -10.00 1.48 -0.33
N LEU A 45 -9.17 1.87 0.67
CA LEU A 45 -8.52 3.18 0.68
C LEU A 45 -7.57 3.34 -0.51
N CYS A 46 -6.67 2.38 -0.74
CA CYS A 46 -5.72 2.43 -1.84
C CYS A 46 -6.43 2.56 -3.19
N ILE A 47 -7.46 1.75 -3.44
CA ILE A 47 -8.28 1.82 -4.65
C ILE A 47 -8.90 3.21 -4.83
N ARG A 48 -9.42 3.81 -3.76
CA ARG A 48 -9.96 5.18 -3.82
C ARG A 48 -8.87 6.21 -4.12
N VAL A 49 -7.69 6.10 -3.49
CA VAL A 49 -6.57 7.03 -3.70
C VAL A 49 -6.09 6.99 -5.15
N CYS A 50 -5.86 5.81 -5.73
CA CYS A 50 -5.39 5.70 -7.12
C CYS A 50 -6.52 5.70 -8.16
N SER A 51 -7.80 5.67 -7.77
CA SER A 51 -8.94 5.52 -8.69
C SER A 51 -8.88 4.22 -9.52
N ALA A 52 -8.34 3.16 -8.93
CA ALA A 52 -8.22 1.83 -9.54
C ALA A 52 -9.59 1.12 -9.70
N TYR A 53 -9.66 0.13 -10.60
CA TYR A 53 -10.77 -0.83 -10.60
C TYR A 53 -10.78 -1.72 -9.35
N ARG A 54 -11.96 -2.24 -9.01
CA ARG A 54 -12.18 -3.12 -7.85
C ARG A 54 -11.56 -4.52 -8.01
N THR A 55 -11.07 -4.87 -9.20
CA THR A 55 -10.44 -6.17 -9.52
C THR A 55 -8.96 -6.22 -9.16
N ILE A 56 -8.31 -5.07 -8.93
CA ILE A 56 -6.87 -4.99 -8.66
C ILE A 56 -6.53 -5.60 -7.29
N SER A 57 -5.40 -6.32 -7.23
CA SER A 57 -4.91 -6.93 -6.00
C SER A 57 -4.60 -5.87 -4.95
N GLY A 58 -4.74 -6.22 -3.66
CA GLY A 58 -4.44 -5.28 -2.57
C GLY A 58 -2.98 -4.79 -2.59
N GLU A 59 -2.06 -5.68 -2.94
CA GLU A 59 -0.62 -5.38 -3.05
C GLU A 59 -0.35 -4.40 -4.19
N GLY A 60 -0.88 -4.66 -5.40
CA GLY A 60 -0.74 -3.75 -6.53
C GLY A 60 -1.38 -2.39 -6.27
N ALA A 61 -2.58 -2.37 -5.67
CA ALA A 61 -3.24 -1.11 -5.30
C ALA A 61 -2.42 -0.31 -4.27
N GLY A 62 -1.81 -0.99 -3.28
CA GLY A 62 -0.93 -0.36 -2.29
C GLY A 62 0.31 0.27 -2.93
N VAL A 63 0.99 -0.47 -3.82
CA VAL A 63 2.17 0.02 -4.55
C VAL A 63 1.80 1.24 -5.40
N ILE A 64 0.74 1.16 -6.22
CA ILE A 64 0.31 2.28 -7.08
C ILE A 64 -0.05 3.51 -6.23
N ALA A 65 -0.77 3.31 -5.13
CA ALA A 65 -1.14 4.38 -4.20
C ALA A 65 0.05 4.93 -3.38
N GLY A 66 1.20 4.24 -3.36
CA GLY A 66 2.35 4.60 -2.53
C GLY A 66 2.12 4.37 -1.03
N ILE A 67 1.19 3.48 -0.69
CA ILE A 67 0.77 3.21 0.69
C ILE A 67 1.33 1.85 1.11
N PRO A 68 2.21 1.78 2.13
CA PRO A 68 2.71 0.51 2.63
C PRO A 68 1.62 -0.28 3.37
N PRO A 69 1.65 -1.63 3.39
CA PRO A 69 0.70 -2.49 4.08
C PRO A 69 0.52 -2.14 5.56
N ILE A 70 -0.71 -2.26 6.05
CA ILE A 70 -1.11 -1.80 7.37
C ILE A 70 -0.40 -2.57 8.48
N VAL A 71 -0.14 -3.86 8.29
CA VAL A 71 0.59 -4.70 9.25
C VAL A 71 1.99 -4.13 9.51
N LEU A 72 2.65 -3.72 8.44
CA LEU A 72 3.98 -3.14 8.47
C LEU A 72 3.96 -1.73 9.10
N LEU A 73 2.93 -0.94 8.81
CA LEU A 73 2.72 0.34 9.49
C LEU A 73 2.49 0.20 11.01
N MET A 74 1.78 -0.84 11.44
CA MET A 74 1.55 -1.11 12.86
C MET A 74 2.83 -1.53 13.57
N GLN A 75 3.58 -2.47 12.97
CA GLN A 75 4.87 -2.90 13.50
C GLN A 75 5.81 -1.70 13.68
N LYS A 76 5.90 -0.84 12.66
CA LYS A 76 6.66 0.42 12.75
C LYS A 76 6.22 1.30 13.92
N ARG A 77 4.91 1.45 14.16
CA ARG A 77 4.40 2.27 15.29
C ARG A 77 4.75 1.66 16.64
N TYR A 78 4.73 0.33 16.74
CA TYR A 78 5.13 -0.40 17.93
C TYR A 78 6.63 -0.23 18.23
N GLU A 79 7.50 -0.39 17.23
CA GLU A 79 8.95 -0.20 17.39
C GLU A 79 9.32 1.23 17.79
N VAL A 80 8.71 2.23 17.15
CA VAL A 80 8.94 3.65 17.52
C VAL A 80 8.44 3.94 18.94
N TYR A 81 7.34 3.33 19.37
CA TYR A 81 6.85 3.45 20.75
C TYR A 81 7.83 2.84 21.76
N ASN A 82 8.52 1.76 21.39
CA ASN A 82 9.52 1.09 22.21
C ASN A 82 10.92 1.72 22.14
N GLY A 83 11.08 2.88 21.49
CA GLY A 83 12.33 3.65 21.47
C GLY A 83 13.21 3.47 20.24
N SER A 84 12.77 2.78 19.19
CA SER A 84 13.53 2.67 17.94
C SER A 84 13.58 3.98 17.15
N THR A 85 14.70 4.24 16.47
CA THR A 85 14.87 5.43 15.63
C THR A 85 13.98 5.36 14.39
N LYS A 86 13.22 6.43 14.11
CA LYS A 86 12.28 6.51 12.96
C LYS A 86 12.93 6.16 11.61
N ASN A 87 14.22 6.48 11.43
CA ASN A 87 14.96 6.26 10.20
C ASN A 87 15.34 4.78 10.01
N GLU A 88 15.82 4.12 11.07
CA GLU A 88 16.20 2.69 11.07
C GLU A 88 14.98 1.82 10.79
N THR A 89 13.89 2.04 11.53
CA THR A 89 12.62 1.35 11.29
C THR A 89 12.10 1.60 9.87
N ARG A 90 12.30 2.79 9.31
CA ARG A 90 11.89 3.07 7.92
C ARG A 90 12.73 2.29 6.92
N ALA A 91 14.04 2.16 7.12
CA ALA A 91 14.92 1.40 6.24
C ALA A 91 14.55 -0.09 6.25
N GLN A 92 14.43 -0.69 7.45
CA GLN A 92 14.01 -2.08 7.63
C GLN A 92 12.64 -2.36 7.00
N LEU A 93 11.70 -1.43 7.18
CA LEU A 93 10.37 -1.54 6.57
C LEU A 93 10.44 -1.62 5.04
N MET A 94 11.31 -0.82 4.44
CA MET A 94 11.46 -0.75 2.99
C MET A 94 12.13 -2.00 2.43
N GLU A 95 13.07 -2.58 3.18
CA GLU A 95 13.71 -3.86 2.84
C GLU A 95 12.70 -5.01 2.85
N ILE A 96 11.96 -5.16 3.95
CA ILE A 96 10.89 -6.17 4.08
C ILE A 96 9.84 -6.01 2.98
N LEU A 97 9.51 -4.76 2.64
CA LEU A 97 8.57 -4.46 1.57
C LEU A 97 9.09 -4.86 0.20
N GLN A 98 10.36 -4.55 -0.08
CA GLN A 98 11.01 -4.86 -1.34
C GLN A 98 11.10 -6.39 -1.52
N GLU A 99 11.47 -7.12 -0.47
CA GLU A 99 11.52 -8.59 -0.45
C GLU A 99 10.14 -9.20 -0.75
N LYS A 100 9.10 -8.75 -0.03
CA LYS A 100 7.72 -9.19 -0.26
C LYS A 100 7.24 -8.85 -1.67
N TRP A 101 7.67 -7.72 -2.22
CA TRP A 101 7.31 -7.32 -3.58
C TRP A 101 8.00 -8.18 -4.64
N THR A 102 9.28 -8.51 -4.45
CA THR A 102 10.02 -9.41 -5.35
C THR A 102 9.48 -10.83 -5.33
N GLY A 103 9.14 -11.35 -4.14
CA GLY A 103 8.60 -12.70 -3.96
C GLY A 103 7.09 -12.82 -4.15
N GLY A 104 6.39 -11.71 -4.34
CA GLY A 104 4.93 -11.67 -4.46
C GLY A 104 4.41 -12.35 -5.72
N ARG A 105 3.33 -13.14 -5.56
CA ARG A 105 2.61 -13.79 -6.69
C ARG A 105 1.62 -12.84 -7.38
N HIS A 106 1.16 -11.79 -6.70
CA HIS A 106 0.14 -10.88 -7.23
C HIS A 106 0.74 -9.56 -7.72
N GLY A 107 0.10 -8.94 -8.72
CA GLY A 107 0.57 -7.65 -9.25
C GLY A 107 1.84 -7.73 -10.10
N ARG A 108 2.12 -8.88 -10.74
CA ARG A 108 3.33 -9.09 -11.56
C ARG A 108 3.48 -8.07 -12.69
N TRP A 109 2.39 -7.67 -13.34
CA TRP A 109 2.42 -6.56 -14.30
C TRP A 109 2.88 -5.24 -13.67
N THR A 110 2.39 -4.93 -12.48
CA THR A 110 2.82 -3.73 -11.75
C THR A 110 4.28 -3.84 -11.32
N PHE A 111 4.77 -5.06 -11.03
CA PHE A 111 6.17 -5.34 -10.71
C PHE A 111 7.10 -5.16 -11.92
N THR A 112 6.68 -5.53 -13.14
CA THR A 112 7.49 -5.29 -14.35
C THR A 112 7.71 -3.80 -14.58
N LEU A 113 6.69 -2.97 -14.31
CA LEU A 113 6.76 -1.52 -14.44
C LEU A 113 7.46 -0.85 -13.25
N ILE A 114 7.27 -1.36 -12.03
CA ILE A 114 7.78 -0.77 -10.78
C ILE A 114 8.51 -1.84 -9.97
N PRO A 115 9.73 -2.22 -10.35
CA PRO A 115 10.51 -3.21 -9.61
C PRO A 115 11.10 -2.64 -8.32
N LYS A 116 11.49 -1.35 -8.29
CA LYS A 116 12.12 -0.70 -7.12
C LYS A 116 11.12 0.21 -6.39
N LEU A 117 10.61 -0.23 -5.24
CA LEU A 117 9.58 0.49 -4.48
C LEU A 117 10.04 1.83 -3.93
N LEU A 118 11.30 1.92 -3.49
CA LEU A 118 11.84 3.16 -2.91
C LEU A 118 11.74 4.32 -3.89
N LYS A 119 12.18 4.12 -5.14
CA LYS A 119 12.12 5.15 -6.19
C LYS A 119 10.70 5.61 -6.48
N TRP A 120 9.74 4.69 -6.38
CA TRP A 120 8.33 4.98 -6.61
C TRP A 120 7.71 5.80 -5.49
N ILE A 121 8.00 5.46 -4.23
CA ILE A 121 7.46 6.14 -3.05
C ILE A 121 8.09 7.52 -2.87
N THR A 122 9.37 7.70 -3.20
CA THR A 122 10.09 8.98 -3.07
C THR A 122 9.97 9.89 -4.29
N ARG A 123 9.14 9.54 -5.27
CA ARG A 123 9.01 10.34 -6.49
C ARG A 123 8.48 11.74 -6.18
N SER A 124 8.96 12.74 -6.92
CA SER A 124 8.52 14.14 -6.81
C SER A 124 7.16 14.42 -7.48
N TYR A 125 6.68 13.54 -8.36
CA TYR A 125 5.38 13.73 -9.03
C TYR A 125 4.25 13.23 -8.16
N ASP A 126 3.38 14.15 -7.80
CA ASP A 126 2.50 14.01 -6.64
C ASP A 126 1.27 13.13 -6.92
N GLU A 127 0.87 12.88 -8.17
CA GLU A 127 -0.42 12.24 -8.45
C GLU A 127 -0.36 11.17 -9.54
N VAL A 128 -0.84 9.98 -9.18
CA VAL A 128 -1.26 8.96 -10.16
C VAL A 128 -2.70 9.30 -10.50
N ASP A 129 -2.92 9.77 -11.72
CA ASP A 129 -4.28 10.00 -12.23
C ASP A 129 -4.91 8.68 -12.69
N TYR A 130 -6.22 8.68 -12.91
CA TYR A 130 -7.00 7.49 -13.31
C TYR A 130 -6.34 6.72 -14.45
N TYR A 131 -5.98 7.40 -15.55
CA TYR A 131 -5.38 6.76 -16.73
C TYR A 131 -4.03 6.10 -16.43
N ILE A 132 -3.19 6.76 -15.63
CA ILE A 132 -1.89 6.21 -15.21
C ILE A 132 -2.12 4.97 -14.34
N THR A 133 -3.08 5.03 -13.41
CA THR A 133 -3.43 3.87 -12.59
C THR A 133 -3.86 2.68 -13.45
N GLN A 134 -4.62 2.91 -14.52
CA GLN A 134 -5.07 1.82 -15.39
C GLN A 134 -3.95 1.15 -16.18
N ILE A 135 -2.98 1.95 -16.64
CA ILE A 135 -1.79 1.44 -17.32
C ILE A 135 -0.95 0.62 -16.33
N LEU A 136 -0.71 1.16 -15.13
CA LEU A 136 0.09 0.50 -14.09
C LEU A 136 -0.57 -0.76 -13.53
N SER A 137 -1.90 -0.81 -13.53
CA SER A 137 -2.65 -1.99 -13.11
C SER A 137 -2.82 -3.03 -14.23
N GLY A 138 -2.44 -2.71 -15.46
CA GLY A 138 -2.58 -3.59 -16.62
C GLY A 138 -4.01 -3.73 -17.12
N HIS A 139 -4.91 -2.82 -16.72
CA HIS A 139 -6.34 -2.94 -17.02
C HIS A 139 -6.73 -2.21 -18.32
N VAL A 140 -5.98 -1.18 -18.73
CA VAL A 140 -6.15 -0.56 -20.07
C VAL A 140 -5.62 -1.45 -21.19
N ALA A 141 -4.79 -2.46 -20.87
CA ALA A 141 -4.33 -3.47 -21.83
C ALA A 141 -5.23 -4.73 -21.85
N GLY A 142 -6.46 -4.63 -21.32
CA GLY A 142 -7.30 -5.77 -20.95
C GLY A 142 -8.63 -5.90 -21.70
N GLU A 143 -8.66 -5.63 -23.01
CA GLU A 143 -9.46 -6.48 -23.90
C GLU A 143 -8.48 -7.41 -24.62
N SER A 144 -8.59 -8.71 -24.33
CA SER A 144 -7.79 -9.86 -24.81
C SER A 144 -6.46 -10.15 -24.08
N PHE A 145 -6.22 -11.45 -23.86
CA PHE A 145 -5.03 -12.14 -23.30
C PHE A 145 -4.91 -12.18 -21.76
N PHE A 146 -5.07 -13.30 -21.03
CA PHE A 146 -4.99 -14.73 -21.35
C PHE A 146 -5.90 -15.54 -20.38
N SER A 147 -6.69 -16.44 -20.95
CA SER A 147 -7.06 -17.71 -20.32
C SER A 147 -5.98 -18.75 -20.60
N TRP A 148 -5.87 -19.73 -19.69
CA TRP A 148 -4.99 -20.91 -19.61
C TRP A 148 -3.67 -20.69 -18.88
#